data_AF-A0A2E8CM67-F1
#
_entry.id   AF-A0A2E8CM67-F1
#
_cell.length_a   1.000
_cell.length_b   1.000
_cell.length_c   1.000
_cell.angle_alpha   90.00
_cell.angle_beta   90.00
_cell.angle_gamma   90.00
#
_symmetry.space_group_name_H-M   'P 1'
#
loop_
_entity.id
_entity.type
_entity.pdbx_description
1 polymer ?
#
loop_
_entity_poly.entity_id
_entity_poly.type
_entity_poly.pdbx_seq_one_letter_code
_entity_poly.pdbx_strand_id
1 'polypeptide(L)'
;MSLELLGGRILAPYFGSGIYIWGSIITIFMLSLSIGYLLGGRLSVHNPSSSRFAAIFAVAAVLLLPLTVYAQDLMEFIFLRVEDPRYGSLLASVVLFGLPTVILGMISPYSVRLLVENVAESGRIAGALYFVSTLGSAIGTLMTSFYFVLWFEMNTIILLLIGCLALLATLAFSADKIFNK
;
A
#
# COMPACT_ATOMS: atom_id res chain seq x y z
N MET A 1 1.41 5.77 -0.60
CA MET A 1 2.08 6.80 0.23
C MET A 1 1.20 7.26 1.40
N SER A 2 -0.13 7.42 1.26
CA SER A 2 -0.98 7.80 2.42
C SER A 2 -0.83 6.89 3.64
N LEU A 3 -0.83 5.57 3.47
CA LEU A 3 -0.61 4.62 4.57
C LEU A 3 0.76 4.79 5.24
N GLU A 4 1.80 5.11 4.47
CA GLU A 4 3.16 5.34 4.99
C GLU A 4 3.20 6.53 5.93
N LEU A 5 2.54 7.64 5.56
CA LEU A 5 2.39 8.80 6.44
C LEU A 5 1.59 8.49 7.70
N LEU A 6 0.50 7.72 7.56
CA LEU A 6 -0.29 7.29 8.72
C LEU A 6 0.53 6.39 9.64
N GLY A 7 1.43 5.57 9.10
CA GLY A 7 2.37 4.76 9.89
C GLY A 7 3.16 5.59 10.89
N GLY A 8 3.66 6.76 10.49
CA GLY A 8 4.34 7.68 11.40
C GLY A 8 3.48 8.10 12.58
N ARG A 9 2.18 8.33 12.35
CA ARG A 9 1.22 8.66 13.41
C ARG A 9 0.81 7.46 14.25
N ILE A 10 0.72 6.26 13.67
CA ILE A 10 0.41 5.01 14.40
C ILE A 10 1.54 4.69 15.38
N LEU A 11 2.79 4.88 14.96
CA LEU A 11 3.97 4.54 15.76
C LEU A 11 4.34 5.61 16.80
N ALA A 12 3.97 6.88 16.56
CA ALA A 12 4.39 8.00 17.39
C ALA A 12 4.02 7.91 18.88
N PRO A 13 2.83 7.43 19.29
CA PRO A 13 2.46 7.32 20.71
C PRO A 13 3.35 6.36 21.51
N TYR A 14 3.97 5.38 20.85
CA TYR A 14 4.77 4.34 21.50
C TYR A 14 6.27 4.60 21.38
N PHE A 15 6.75 4.95 20.18
CA PHE A 15 8.19 5.07 19.89
C PHE A 15 8.64 6.52 19.63
N GLY A 16 7.71 7.48 19.60
CA GLY A 16 7.98 8.88 19.27
C GLY A 16 8.06 9.15 17.75
N SER A 17 8.46 10.37 17.39
CA SER A 17 8.48 10.88 16.00
C SER A 17 9.88 11.17 15.46
N GLY A 18 10.91 10.59 16.07
CA GLY A 18 12.32 10.81 15.74
C GLY A 18 12.79 10.13 14.45
N ILE A 19 14.07 10.38 14.10
CA ILE A 19 14.68 9.93 12.84
C ILE A 19 14.68 8.41 12.69
N TYR A 20 14.76 7.67 13.80
CA TYR A 20 14.78 6.21 13.80
C TYR A 20 13.44 5.63 13.34
N ILE A 21 12.32 6.24 13.73
CA ILE A 21 10.97 5.78 13.41
C ILE A 21 10.69 6.01 11.93
N TRP A 22 10.99 7.20 11.42
CA TRP A 22 10.89 7.48 9.98
C TRP A 22 11.85 6.62 9.16
N GLY A 23 13.07 6.40 9.64
CA GLY A 23 14.02 5.48 9.01
C GLY A 23 13.46 4.07 8.88
N SER A 24 12.85 3.54 9.95
CA SER A 24 12.16 2.24 9.95
C SER A 24 11.00 2.18 8.96
N ILE A 25 10.09 3.16 8.99
CA ILE A 25 8.93 3.21 8.10
C ILE A 25 9.38 3.24 6.65
N ILE A 26 10.24 4.18 6.27
CA ILE A 26 10.72 4.33 4.88
C ILE A 26 11.41 3.05 4.42
N THR A 27 12.29 2.47 5.25
CA THR A 27 13.00 1.22 4.91
C THR A 27 12.03 0.09 4.63
N ILE A 28 11.04 -0.13 5.50
CA ILE A 28 10.09 -1.21 5.32
C ILE A 28 9.17 -0.97 4.13
N PHE A 29 8.70 0.26 3.91
CA PHE A 29 7.88 0.57 2.74
C PHE A 29 8.66 0.38 1.44
N MET A 30 9.89 0.89 1.34
CA MET A 30 10.73 0.72 0.15
C MET A 30 11.06 -0.75 -0.12
N LEU A 31 11.45 -1.51 0.90
CA LEU A 31 11.76 -2.94 0.78
C LEU A 31 10.51 -3.73 0.35
N SER A 32 9.38 -3.49 1.01
CA SER A 32 8.12 -4.17 0.72
C SER A 32 7.62 -3.85 -0.68
N LEU A 33 7.69 -2.58 -1.10
CA LEU A 33 7.37 -2.17 -2.46
C LEU A 33 8.30 -2.84 -3.47
N SER A 34 9.61 -2.90 -3.22
CA SER A 34 10.57 -3.60 -4.09
C SER A 34 10.22 -5.07 -4.29
N ILE A 35 9.90 -5.78 -3.20
CA ILE A 35 9.43 -7.16 -3.24
C ILE A 35 8.11 -7.26 -4.03
N GLY A 36 7.17 -6.34 -3.76
CA GLY A 36 5.91 -6.24 -4.50
C GLY A 36 6.10 -6.01 -5.99
N TYR A 37 7.05 -5.17 -6.39
CA TYR A 37 7.37 -4.92 -7.80
C TYR A 37 7.86 -6.19 -8.49
N LEU A 38 8.75 -6.95 -7.83
CA LEU A 38 9.26 -8.21 -8.34
C LEU A 38 8.14 -9.27 -8.45
N LEU A 39 7.34 -9.44 -7.40
CA LEU A 39 6.26 -10.43 -7.36
C LEU A 39 5.15 -10.09 -8.35
N GLY A 40 4.74 -8.82 -8.43
CA GLY A 40 3.72 -8.35 -9.36
C GLY A 40 4.17 -8.49 -10.82
N GLY A 41 5.45 -8.18 -11.10
CA GLY A 41 6.04 -8.41 -12.42
C GLY A 41 6.10 -9.89 -12.80
N ARG A 42 6.47 -10.78 -11.87
CA ARG A 42 6.46 -12.24 -12.13
C ARG A 42 5.05 -12.80 -12.32
N LEU A 43 4.10 -12.35 -11.50
CA LEU A 43 2.69 -12.79 -11.56
C LEU A 43 2.03 -12.36 -12.88
N SER A 44 2.42 -11.21 -13.43
CA SER A 44 1.83 -10.68 -14.66
C SER A 44 2.34 -11.36 -15.94
N VAL A 45 3.45 -12.11 -15.89
CA VAL A 45 3.97 -12.84 -17.06
C VAL A 45 3.04 -13.98 -17.50
N HIS A 46 2.48 -14.72 -16.53
CA HIS A 46 1.72 -15.95 -16.81
C HIS A 46 0.21 -15.70 -16.77
N ASN A 47 -0.40 -15.51 -17.95
CA ASN A 47 -1.84 -15.26 -18.11
C ASN A 47 -2.33 -14.03 -17.32
N PRO A 48 -1.87 -12.81 -17.68
CA PRO A 48 -2.35 -11.60 -17.06
C PRO A 48 -3.85 -11.44 -17.34
N SER A 49 -4.65 -11.38 -16.27
CA SER A 49 -6.09 -11.15 -16.35
C SER A 49 -6.54 -10.03 -15.43
N SER A 50 -7.66 -9.39 -15.79
CA SER A 50 -8.32 -8.36 -14.99
C SER A 50 -8.87 -8.94 -13.69
N SER A 51 -9.32 -10.21 -13.67
CA SER A 51 -9.69 -10.93 -12.44
C SER A 51 -8.56 -11.00 -11.41
N ARG A 52 -7.33 -11.34 -11.84
CA ARG A 52 -6.17 -11.38 -10.94
C ARG A 52 -5.77 -9.98 -10.46
N PHE A 53 -5.89 -8.98 -11.33
CA PHE A 53 -5.68 -7.59 -10.95
C PHE A 53 -6.68 -7.14 -9.87
N ALA A 54 -7.97 -7.47 -10.04
CA ALA A 54 -9.00 -7.24 -9.03
C ALA A 54 -8.68 -7.94 -7.70
N ALA A 55 -8.17 -9.17 -7.75
CA ALA A 55 -7.76 -9.92 -6.57
C ALA A 55 -6.61 -9.22 -5.81
N ILE A 56 -5.65 -8.59 -6.49
CA ILE A 56 -4.58 -7.81 -5.83
C ILE A 56 -5.18 -6.68 -4.99
N PHE A 57 -6.14 -5.92 -5.53
CA PHE A 57 -6.83 -4.87 -4.77
C PHE A 57 -7.65 -5.43 -3.60
N ALA A 58 -8.38 -6.52 -3.82
CA ALA A 58 -9.18 -7.14 -2.77
C ALA A 58 -8.31 -7.67 -1.62
N VAL A 59 -7.20 -8.35 -1.93
CA VAL A 59 -6.25 -8.84 -0.92
C VAL A 59 -5.61 -7.67 -0.18
N ALA A 60 -5.21 -6.60 -0.88
CA ALA A 60 -4.68 -5.40 -0.22
C ALA A 60 -5.71 -4.78 0.75
N ALA A 61 -6.98 -4.68 0.35
CA ALA A 61 -8.06 -4.17 1.20
C ALA A 61 -8.23 -5.04 2.46
N VAL A 62 -8.27 -6.36 2.31
CA VAL A 62 -8.42 -7.30 3.42
C VAL A 62 -7.23 -7.25 4.37
N LEU A 63 -6.01 -7.18 3.85
CA LEU A 63 -4.79 -7.10 4.67
C LEU A 63 -4.67 -5.80 5.47
N LEU A 64 -5.39 -4.76 5.08
CA LEU A 64 -5.46 -3.50 5.84
C LEU A 64 -6.53 -3.51 6.93
N LEU A 65 -7.53 -4.41 6.89
CA LEU A 65 -8.57 -4.49 7.92
C LEU A 65 -8.00 -4.75 9.33
N PRO A 66 -7.01 -5.65 9.54
CA PRO A 66 -6.43 -5.85 10.85
C PRO A 66 -5.84 -4.58 11.47
N LEU A 67 -5.40 -3.59 10.67
CA LEU A 67 -4.84 -2.34 11.21
C LEU A 67 -5.91 -1.50 11.93
N THR A 68 -7.18 -1.58 11.55
CA THR A 68 -8.22 -0.77 12.21
C THR A 68 -8.67 -1.37 13.55
N VAL A 69 -8.49 -2.67 13.73
CA VAL A 69 -8.96 -3.41 14.92
C VAL A 69 -7.80 -3.71 15.88
N TYR A 70 -6.68 -4.19 15.37
CA TYR A 70 -5.60 -4.78 16.17
C TYR A 70 -4.33 -3.94 16.24
N ALA A 71 -4.25 -2.79 15.54
CA ALA A 71 -3.01 -2.01 15.54
C ALA A 71 -2.60 -1.55 16.94
N GLN A 72 -3.55 -1.09 17.77
CA GLN A 72 -3.26 -0.63 19.12
C GLN A 72 -2.73 -1.77 20.01
N ASP A 73 -3.44 -2.89 20.05
CA ASP A 73 -3.04 -4.07 20.85
C ASP A 73 -1.66 -4.60 20.42
N LEU A 74 -1.41 -4.63 19.12
CA LEU A 74 -0.15 -5.12 18.57
C LEU A 74 1.00 -4.17 18.86
N MET A 75 0.76 -2.86 18.76
CA MET A 75 1.74 -1.84 19.12
C MET A 75 2.10 -1.89 20.60
N GLU A 76 1.11 -2.01 21.48
CA GLU A 76 1.32 -2.18 22.92
C GLU A 76 2.11 -3.45 23.23
N PHE A 77 1.72 -4.58 22.62
CA PHE A 77 2.41 -5.86 22.76
C PHE A 77 3.89 -5.79 22.37
N ILE A 78 4.19 -5.11 21.25
CA ILE A 78 5.56 -4.93 20.75
C ILE A 78 6.33 -3.99 21.66
N PHE A 79 5.74 -2.85 22.05
CA PHE A 79 6.39 -1.86 22.90
C PHE A 79 6.80 -2.45 24.25
N LEU A 80 5.94 -3.27 24.87
CA LEU A 80 6.24 -3.96 26.13
C LEU A 80 7.37 -5.01 26.03
N ARG A 81 7.76 -5.43 24.82
CA ARG A 81 8.83 -6.43 24.59
C ARG A 81 10.11 -5.82 24.03
N VAL A 82 9.99 -4.71 23.30
CA VAL A 82 11.09 -4.04 22.63
C VAL A 82 10.93 -2.54 22.84
N GLU A 83 11.42 -2.08 23.98
CA GLU A 83 11.33 -0.67 24.38
C GLU A 83 12.26 0.23 23.56
N ASP A 84 13.36 -0.30 23.01
CA ASP A 84 14.29 0.48 22.17
C ASP A 84 13.55 0.98 20.91
N PRO A 85 13.38 2.31 20.74
CA PRO A 85 12.61 2.86 19.63
C PRO A 85 13.14 2.47 18.25
N ARG A 86 14.43 2.15 18.11
CA ARG A 86 15.05 1.75 16.83
C ARG A 86 14.51 0.40 16.39
N TYR A 87 14.59 -0.60 17.27
CA TYR A 87 14.20 -1.97 16.96
C TYR A 87 12.67 -2.16 17.08
N GLY A 88 12.04 -1.50 18.05
CA GLY A 88 10.59 -1.55 18.25
C GLY A 88 9.83 -0.96 17.06
N SER A 89 10.23 0.22 16.59
CA SER A 89 9.60 0.84 15.40
C SER A 89 9.84 0.04 14.12
N LEU A 90 11.01 -0.58 13.97
CA LEU A 90 11.32 -1.44 12.83
C LEU A 90 10.43 -2.68 12.82
N LEU A 91 10.36 -3.39 13.96
CA LEU A 91 9.52 -4.57 14.10
C LEU A 91 8.03 -4.24 13.90
N ALA A 92 7.55 -3.17 14.52
CA ALA A 92 6.18 -2.68 14.33
C ALA A 92 5.88 -2.38 12.86
N SER A 93 6.82 -1.71 12.16
CA SER A 93 6.65 -1.40 10.74
C SER A 93 6.57 -2.65 9.86
N VAL A 94 7.41 -3.66 10.14
CA VAL A 94 7.39 -4.96 9.44
C VAL A 94 6.03 -5.64 9.62
N VAL A 95 5.58 -5.77 10.87
CA VAL A 95 4.38 -6.53 11.21
C VAL A 95 3.12 -5.84 10.69
N LEU A 96 3.01 -4.52 10.86
CA LEU A 96 1.81 -3.77 10.48
C LEU A 96 1.76 -3.46 8.98
N PHE A 97 2.87 -3.06 8.38
CA PHE A 97 2.86 -2.51 7.02
C PHE A 97 3.53 -3.39 5.98
N GLY A 98 4.36 -4.36 6.37
CA GLY A 98 5.16 -5.14 5.42
C GLY A 98 4.30 -5.87 4.39
N LEU A 99 3.46 -6.81 4.86
CA LEU A 99 2.62 -7.62 3.98
C LEU A 99 1.63 -6.80 3.12
N PRO A 100 0.81 -5.87 3.66
CA PRO A 100 -0.09 -5.07 2.82
C PRO A 100 0.68 -4.22 1.79
N THR A 101 1.85 -3.69 2.16
CA THR A 101 2.66 -2.87 1.24
C THR A 101 3.27 -3.70 0.12
N VAL A 102 3.66 -4.96 0.38
CA VAL A 102 4.08 -5.89 -0.69
C VAL A 102 2.97 -6.05 -1.72
N ILE A 103 1.74 -6.31 -1.29
CA ILE A 103 0.60 -6.50 -2.20
C ILE A 103 0.29 -5.21 -2.97
N LEU A 104 0.30 -4.05 -2.30
CA LEU A 104 0.13 -2.75 -2.96
C LEU A 104 1.22 -2.49 -4.02
N GLY A 105 2.47 -2.90 -3.75
CA GLY A 105 3.57 -2.81 -4.71
C GLY A 105 3.33 -3.58 -6.00
N MET A 106 2.56 -4.68 -5.96
CA MET A 106 2.28 -5.49 -7.15
C MET A 106 1.43 -4.77 -8.20
N ILE A 107 0.68 -3.71 -7.82
CA ILE A 107 -0.28 -3.03 -8.68
C ILE A 107 0.39 -2.39 -9.91
N SER A 108 1.52 -1.70 -9.73
CA SER A 108 2.18 -0.96 -10.81
C SER A 108 2.71 -1.88 -11.94
N PRO A 109 3.59 -2.86 -11.69
CA PRO A 109 4.10 -3.74 -12.76
C PRO A 109 3.00 -4.60 -13.38
N TYR A 110 1.96 -4.96 -12.62
CA TYR A 110 0.82 -5.70 -13.16
C TYR A 110 -0.02 -4.83 -14.11
N SER A 111 -0.25 -3.56 -13.76
CA SER A 111 -0.92 -2.58 -14.63
C SER A 111 -0.16 -2.36 -15.94
N VAL A 112 1.17 -2.20 -15.89
CA VAL A 112 1.98 -2.07 -17.11
C VAL A 112 1.75 -3.27 -18.02
N ARG A 113 1.78 -4.48 -17.48
CA ARG A 113 1.60 -5.69 -18.28
C ARG A 113 0.21 -5.84 -18.89
N LEU A 114 -0.85 -5.38 -18.21
CA LEU A 114 -2.21 -5.38 -18.76
C LEU A 114 -2.40 -4.34 -19.87
N LEU A 115 -1.68 -3.22 -19.81
CA LEU A 115 -1.81 -2.11 -20.76
C LEU A 115 -0.90 -2.27 -21.98
N VAL A 116 0.23 -2.96 -21.85
CA VAL A 116 1.20 -3.13 -22.93
C VAL A 116 0.78 -4.28 -23.84
N GLU A 117 0.22 -3.93 -25.00
CA GLU A 117 -0.08 -4.88 -26.09
C GLU A 117 1.14 -5.13 -26.99
N ASN A 118 1.94 -4.09 -27.25
CA ASN A 118 3.13 -4.14 -28.10
C ASN A 118 4.39 -3.71 -27.34
N VAL A 119 5.47 -4.48 -27.49
CA VAL A 119 6.76 -4.22 -26.80
C VAL A 119 7.32 -2.84 -27.13
N ALA A 120 7.08 -2.33 -28.35
CA ALA A 120 7.51 -1.00 -28.79
C ALA A 120 6.88 0.15 -27.98
N GLU A 121 5.71 -0.05 -27.39
CA GLU A 121 5.01 0.98 -26.58
C GLU A 121 5.24 0.84 -25.07
N SER A 122 5.97 -0.20 -24.67
CA SER A 122 6.16 -0.55 -23.26
C SER A 122 6.76 0.59 -22.43
N GLY A 123 7.75 1.30 -22.96
CA GLY A 123 8.35 2.47 -22.30
C GLY A 123 7.38 3.65 -22.15
N ARG A 124 6.56 3.92 -23.17
CA ARG A 124 5.56 5.02 -23.16
C ARG A 124 4.48 4.75 -22.13
N ILE A 125 3.94 3.53 -22.10
CA ILE A 125 2.90 3.11 -21.16
C ILE A 125 3.42 3.09 -19.73
N ALA A 126 4.62 2.52 -19.51
CA ALA A 126 5.25 2.53 -18.19
C ALA A 126 5.50 3.97 -17.70
N GLY A 127 6.01 4.85 -18.56
CA GLY A 127 6.23 6.27 -18.23
C GLY A 127 4.94 7.00 -17.85
N ALA A 128 3.87 6.83 -18.61
CA ALA A 128 2.56 7.40 -18.29
C ALA A 128 2.01 6.87 -16.96
N LEU A 129 2.15 5.57 -16.69
CA LEU A 129 1.72 4.96 -15.44
C LEU A 129 2.53 5.51 -14.25
N TYR A 130 3.85 5.64 -14.39
CA TYR A 130 4.69 6.25 -13.35
C TYR A 130 4.32 7.71 -13.09
N PHE A 131 4.02 8.47 -14.14
CA PHE A 131 3.54 9.85 -13.99
C PHE A 131 2.26 9.92 -13.17
N VAL A 132 1.22 9.15 -13.56
CA VAL A 132 -0.07 9.13 -12.86
C VAL A 132 0.10 8.63 -11.43
N SER A 133 0.88 7.57 -11.22
CA SER A 133 1.15 7.00 -9.89
C SER A 133 1.87 7.99 -8.97
N THR A 134 2.87 8.71 -9.49
CA THR A 134 3.67 9.66 -8.70
C THR A 134 2.85 10.91 -8.39
N LEU A 135 2.14 11.47 -9.37
CA LEU A 135 1.27 12.62 -9.18
C LEU A 135 0.14 12.29 -8.19
N GLY A 136 -0.53 11.15 -8.37
CA GLY A 136 -1.56 10.66 -7.46
C GLY A 136 -1.02 10.42 -6.05
N SER A 137 0.20 9.89 -5.93
CA SER A 137 0.87 9.76 -4.63
C SER A 137 1.17 11.10 -3.98
N ALA A 138 1.65 12.09 -4.73
CA ALA A 138 1.90 13.43 -4.22
C ALA A 138 0.60 14.10 -3.72
N ILE A 139 -0.46 14.05 -4.52
CA ILE A 139 -1.79 14.57 -4.14
C ILE A 139 -2.32 13.82 -2.93
N GLY A 140 -2.29 12.48 -2.94
CA GLY A 140 -2.76 11.66 -1.83
C GLY A 140 -2.00 11.91 -0.53
N THR A 141 -0.68 12.07 -0.60
CA THR A 141 0.18 12.45 0.53
C THR A 141 -0.23 13.80 1.09
N LEU A 142 -0.38 14.84 0.26
CA LEU A 142 -0.82 16.17 0.69
C LEU A 142 -2.24 16.16 1.28
N MET A 143 -3.18 15.48 0.62
CA MET A 143 -4.55 15.32 1.12
C MET A 143 -4.56 14.64 2.48
N THR A 144 -3.74 13.60 2.66
CA THR A 144 -3.65 12.86 3.92
C THR A 144 -3.03 13.73 5.01
N SER A 145 -1.88 14.35 4.76
CA SER A 145 -1.13 15.11 5.76
C SER A 145 -1.80 16.43 6.16
N PHE A 146 -2.41 17.13 5.21
CA PHE A 146 -2.94 18.48 5.44
C PHE A 146 -4.43 18.50 5.76
N TYR A 147 -5.22 17.54 5.25
CA TYR A 147 -6.67 17.60 5.36
C TYR A 147 -7.25 16.41 6.10
N PHE A 148 -6.99 15.18 5.65
CA PHE A 148 -7.65 14.00 6.23
C PHE A 148 -7.31 13.82 7.70
N VAL A 149 -6.04 14.02 8.05
CA VAL A 149 -5.56 13.93 9.42
C VAL A 149 -6.13 15.04 10.34
N LEU A 150 -6.60 16.16 9.78
CA LEU A 150 -7.28 17.22 10.54
C LEU A 150 -8.78 16.95 10.69
N TRP A 151 -9.41 16.37 9.66
CA TRP A 151 -10.86 16.20 9.59
C TRP A 151 -11.35 14.85 10.11
N PHE A 152 -10.51 13.82 10.08
CA PHE A 152 -10.90 12.45 10.37
C PHE A 152 -9.97 11.80 11.39
N GLU A 153 -10.55 10.88 12.15
CA GLU A 153 -9.78 9.95 12.96
C GLU A 153 -9.01 8.96 12.08
N MET A 154 -7.91 8.44 12.62
CA MET A 154 -7.00 7.55 11.90
C MET A 154 -7.71 6.32 11.34
N ASN A 155 -8.58 5.68 12.14
CA ASN A 155 -9.34 4.51 11.70
C ASN A 155 -10.25 4.82 10.51
N THR A 156 -10.89 6.00 10.51
CA THR A 156 -11.73 6.46 9.41
C THR A 156 -10.93 6.63 8.12
N ILE A 157 -9.70 7.18 8.20
CA ILE A 157 -8.83 7.33 7.03
C ILE A 157 -8.42 5.97 6.49
N ILE A 158 -8.03 5.03 7.36
CA ILE A 158 -7.66 3.67 6.95
C ILE A 158 -8.86 2.96 6.30
N LEU A 159 -10.06 3.06 6.89
CA LEU A 159 -11.29 2.52 6.33
C LEU A 159 -11.63 3.14 4.97
N LEU A 160 -11.39 4.43 4.78
CA LEU A 160 -11.56 5.08 3.48
C LEU A 160 -10.60 4.50 2.44
N LEU A 161 -9.32 4.32 2.78
CA LEU A 161 -8.34 3.68 1.89
C LEU A 161 -8.76 2.25 1.54
N ILE A 162 -9.23 1.48 2.52
CA ILE A 162 -9.78 0.12 2.31
C ILE A 162 -10.99 0.16 1.38
N GLY A 163 -11.91 1.10 1.60
CA GLY A 163 -13.10 1.30 0.76
C GLY A 163 -12.73 1.63 -0.69
N CYS A 164 -11.73 2.49 -0.89
CA CYS A 164 -11.21 2.79 -2.23
C CYS A 164 -10.62 1.54 -2.90
N LEU A 165 -9.82 0.75 -2.19
CA LEU A 165 -9.25 -0.50 -2.73
C LEU A 165 -10.36 -1.52 -3.06
N ALA A 166 -11.35 -1.67 -2.18
CA ALA A 166 -12.49 -2.56 -2.41
C ALA A 166 -13.32 -2.11 -3.62
N LEU A 167 -13.55 -0.82 -3.80
CA LEU A 167 -14.22 -0.26 -4.96
C LEU A 167 -13.43 -0.51 -6.25
N LEU A 168 -12.11 -0.32 -6.24
CA LEU A 168 -11.27 -0.62 -7.40
C LEU A 168 -11.28 -2.12 -7.73
N ALA A 169 -11.31 -2.99 -6.72
CA ALA A 169 -11.44 -4.43 -6.92
C ALA A 169 -12.77 -4.79 -7.62
N THR A 170 -13.90 -4.23 -7.18
CA THR A 170 -15.21 -4.51 -7.78
C THR A 170 -15.33 -3.96 -9.20
N LEU A 171 -14.77 -2.77 -9.47
CA LEU A 171 -14.71 -2.19 -10.80
C LEU A 171 -13.86 -3.03 -11.74
N ALA A 172 -12.67 -3.47 -11.31
CA ALA A 172 -11.79 -4.32 -12.11
C ALA A 172 -12.43 -5.69 -12.43
N PHE A 173 -13.15 -6.27 -11.47
CA PHE A 173 -13.89 -7.52 -11.68
C PHE A 173 -15.07 -7.36 -12.65
N SER A 174 -15.76 -6.22 -12.56
CA SER A 174 -16.89 -5.90 -13.46
C SER A 174 -16.41 -5.64 -14.88
N ALA A 175 -15.27 -4.96 -15.04
CA ALA A 175 -14.63 -4.75 -16.34
C ALA A 175 -14.26 -6.08 -17.01
N ASP A 176 -13.72 -7.04 -16.25
CA ASP A 176 -13.42 -8.37 -16.77
C ASP A 176 -14.68 -9.06 -17.33
N LYS A 177 -15.82 -9.01 -16.63
CA LYS A 177 -17.07 -9.61 -17.13
C LYS A 177 -17.63 -8.95 -18.39
N ILE A 178 -17.33 -7.67 -18.61
CA ILE A 178 -17.87 -6.88 -19.73
C ILE A 178 -17.00 -7.05 -20.98
N PHE A 179 -15.67 -7.03 -20.82
CA PHE A 179 -14.73 -7.04 -21.95
C PHE A 179 -14.23 -8.43 -22.34
N ASN A 180 -14.41 -9.44 -21.48
CA ASN A 180 -14.01 -10.83 -21.74
C ASN A 180 -15.21 -11.71 -22.18
N LYS A 181 -16.29 -11.09 -22.67
CA LYS A 181 -17.42 -11.68 -23.40
C LYS A 181 -17.30 -11.31 -24.88
#